data_AF-A0AAE4RAH9-F1
#
_entry.id   AF-A0AAE4RAH9-F1
#
_cell.length_a   1.000
_cell.length_b   1.000
_cell.length_c   1.000
_cell.angle_alpha   90.00
_cell.angle_beta   90.00
_cell.angle_gamma   90.00
#
_symmetry.space_group_name_H-M   'P 1'
#
loop_
_entity.id
_entity.type
_entity.pdbx_description
1 polymer ?
#
loop_
_entity_poly.entity_id
_entity_poly.type
_entity_poly.pdbx_seq_one_letter_code
_entity_poly.pdbx_strand_id
1 'polypeptide(L)'
;MPKYLAGAEIRHAVEQLERSSAKGRLCEFLIGVRALRLAGVDQTAVAESVPVFIQALEEFTRWTSDDEADSPYFNPFGGQAGFKSRKFRSNGPSNTMHGWATQANSPFEILNTRPKSIKRRTLSSTQLRAFLIQSRRDNDRPRLIDAAVWFYRSTDLEGKDGTTPDRSALEGRFVTDLGLDEDDISAVFRLSDEDTEEDGFSGEIAGSAESLNLTSNTPDEADSGSELS
;
A
#
# COMPACT_ATOMS: atom_id res chain seq x y z
N MET A 1 15.25 20.69 8.59
CA MET A 1 15.25 19.58 9.58
C MET A 1 14.23 18.59 9.07
N PRO A 2 14.53 17.29 9.05
CA PRO A 2 13.65 16.34 8.41
C PRO A 2 12.27 16.36 9.08
N LYS A 3 11.21 16.34 8.27
CA LYS A 3 9.82 16.45 8.72
C LYS A 3 9.07 15.18 8.36
N TYR A 4 8.55 14.48 9.36
CA TYR A 4 7.86 13.20 9.18
C TYR A 4 6.41 13.29 9.65
N LEU A 5 5.55 12.45 9.08
CA LEU A 5 4.17 12.29 9.54
C LEU A 5 4.16 11.83 11.00
N ALA A 6 3.25 12.39 11.81
CA ALA A 6 3.08 11.96 13.19
C ALA A 6 2.66 10.48 13.27
N GLY A 7 3.15 9.77 14.29
CA GLY A 7 2.80 8.35 14.48
C GLY A 7 1.30 8.10 14.68
N ALA A 8 0.56 9.07 15.23
CA ALA A 8 -0.90 9.02 15.36
C ALA A 8 -1.59 9.02 13.99
N GLU A 9 -1.11 9.86 13.06
CA GLU A 9 -1.61 9.95 11.69
C GLU A 9 -1.37 8.65 10.92
N ILE A 10 -0.16 8.07 11.04
CA ILE A 10 0.17 6.79 10.41
C ILE A 10 -0.70 5.66 10.97
N ARG A 11 -0.93 5.63 12.29
CA ARG A 11 -1.81 4.64 12.93
C ARG A 11 -3.25 4.76 12.41
N HIS A 12 -3.79 5.97 12.39
CA HIS A 12 -5.14 6.22 11.87
C HIS A 12 -5.28 5.74 10.41
N ALA A 13 -4.33 6.10 9.55
CA ALA A 13 -4.33 5.66 8.16
C ALA A 13 -4.31 4.13 8.03
N VAL A 14 -3.49 3.43 8.81
CA VAL A 14 -3.45 1.96 8.81
C VAL A 14 -4.80 1.36 9.23
N GLU A 15 -5.43 1.88 10.29
CA GLU A 15 -6.74 1.42 10.76
C GLU A 15 -7.83 1.60 9.69
N GLN A 16 -7.82 2.73 8.98
CA GLN A 16 -8.76 3.00 7.89
C GLN A 16 -8.52 2.09 6.68
N LEU A 17 -7.26 1.90 6.27
CA LEU A 17 -6.90 1.02 5.17
C LEU A 17 -7.29 -0.44 5.46
N GLU A 18 -7.11 -0.91 6.69
CA GLU A 18 -7.49 -2.26 7.13
C GLU A 18 -9.02 -2.47 7.04
N ARG A 19 -9.79 -1.46 7.47
CA ARG A 19 -11.26 -1.52 7.45
C ARG A 19 -11.86 -1.36 6.06
N SER A 20 -11.09 -0.84 5.10
CA SER A 20 -11.56 -0.60 3.74
C SER A 20 -12.01 -1.87 3.02
N SER A 21 -12.72 -1.66 1.92
CA SER A 21 -13.18 -2.68 0.98
C SER A 21 -12.11 -3.13 0.00
N ALA A 22 -10.86 -2.68 0.16
CA ALA A 22 -9.76 -3.14 -0.66
C ALA A 22 -9.61 -4.67 -0.55
N LYS A 23 -9.26 -5.32 -1.66
CA LYS A 23 -8.74 -6.67 -1.64
C LYS A 23 -7.23 -6.60 -1.41
N GLY A 24 -6.62 -7.61 -0.82
CA GLY A 24 -5.17 -7.63 -0.58
C GLY A 24 -4.33 -7.34 -1.83
N ARG A 25 -4.83 -7.75 -3.02
CA ARG A 25 -4.27 -7.47 -4.35
C ARG A 25 -4.15 -6.00 -4.74
N LEU A 26 -4.78 -5.08 -4.00
CA LEU A 26 -4.58 -3.65 -4.20
C LEU A 26 -3.12 -3.26 -3.95
N CYS A 27 -2.48 -3.83 -2.92
CA CYS A 27 -1.07 -3.61 -2.66
C CYS A 27 -0.21 -3.97 -3.88
N GLU A 28 -0.42 -5.15 -4.45
CA GLU A 28 0.28 -5.59 -5.66
C GLU A 28 0.01 -4.69 -6.85
N PHE A 29 -1.21 -4.19 -7.03
CA PHE A 29 -1.53 -3.23 -8.09
C PHE A 29 -0.69 -1.95 -7.94
N LEU A 30 -0.66 -1.37 -6.75
CA LEU A 30 0.10 -0.14 -6.46
C LEU A 30 1.61 -0.34 -6.63
N ILE A 31 2.14 -1.49 -6.20
CA ILE A 31 3.55 -1.88 -6.45
C ILE A 31 3.83 -1.96 -7.95
N GLY A 32 2.92 -2.55 -8.74
CA GLY A 32 3.09 -2.71 -10.18
C GLY A 32 3.11 -1.38 -10.94
N VAL A 33 2.18 -0.46 -10.65
CA VAL A 33 2.18 0.88 -11.28
C VAL A 33 3.39 1.70 -10.85
N ARG A 34 3.80 1.62 -9.57
CA ARG A 34 5.01 2.29 -9.08
C ARG A 34 6.27 1.74 -9.73
N ALA A 35 6.38 0.43 -9.94
CA ALA A 35 7.53 -0.17 -10.62
C ALA A 35 7.63 0.28 -12.09
N LEU A 36 6.50 0.38 -12.80
CA LEU A 36 6.45 0.94 -14.16
C LEU A 36 6.86 2.41 -14.16
N ARG A 37 6.35 3.19 -13.21
CA ARG A 37 6.65 4.62 -13.06
C ARG A 37 8.14 4.87 -12.78
N LEU A 38 8.75 4.08 -11.89
CA LEU A 38 10.18 4.12 -11.59
C LEU A 38 11.05 3.70 -12.78
N ALA A 39 10.60 2.71 -13.56
CA ALA A 39 11.33 2.24 -14.73
C ALA A 39 11.30 3.24 -15.90
N GLY A 40 10.30 4.12 -15.96
CA GLY A 40 10.15 5.11 -17.03
C GLY A 40 9.81 4.48 -18.40
N VAL A 41 9.31 3.25 -18.41
CA VAL A 41 9.00 2.45 -19.60
C VAL A 41 7.63 1.81 -19.47
N ASP A 42 7.04 1.39 -20.58
CA ASP A 42 5.70 0.77 -20.63
C ASP A 42 5.67 -0.68 -20.14
N GLN A 43 6.85 -1.29 -19.96
CA GLN A 43 7.03 -2.65 -19.49
C GLN A 43 8.17 -2.73 -18.48
N THR A 44 7.97 -3.43 -17.35
CA THR A 44 9.05 -3.69 -16.38
C THR A 44 9.01 -5.13 -15.88
N ALA A 45 10.19 -5.65 -15.53
CA ALA A 45 10.31 -6.98 -14.95
C ALA A 45 9.91 -7.00 -13.47
N VAL A 46 9.22 -8.07 -13.05
CA VAL A 46 8.72 -8.25 -11.66
C VAL A 46 9.46 -9.39 -10.96
N ALA A 47 10.72 -9.14 -10.62
CA ALA A 47 11.60 -10.12 -9.98
C ALA A 47 12.49 -9.47 -8.92
N GLU A 48 12.96 -10.28 -7.97
CA GLU A 48 13.82 -9.79 -6.87
C GLU A 48 15.16 -9.23 -7.36
N SER A 49 15.61 -9.64 -8.53
CA SER A 49 16.82 -9.11 -9.18
C SER A 49 16.61 -7.75 -9.85
N VAL A 50 15.40 -7.20 -9.85
CA VAL A 50 15.06 -5.95 -10.55
C VAL A 50 14.95 -4.82 -9.51
N PRO A 51 15.93 -3.88 -9.45
CA PRO A 51 15.99 -2.88 -8.38
C PRO A 51 14.74 -2.00 -8.27
N VAL A 52 14.21 -1.53 -9.40
CA VAL A 52 13.00 -0.67 -9.41
C VAL A 52 11.75 -1.39 -8.89
N PHE A 53 11.67 -2.71 -9.06
CA PHE A 53 10.58 -3.51 -8.52
C PHE A 53 10.74 -3.71 -7.01
N ILE A 54 11.96 -4.00 -6.54
CA ILE A 54 12.24 -4.10 -5.10
C ILE A 54 12.01 -2.76 -4.40
N GLN A 55 12.41 -1.64 -5.00
CA GLN A 55 12.13 -0.32 -4.45
C GLN A 55 10.63 -0.09 -4.30
N ALA A 56 9.83 -0.30 -5.37
CA ALA A 56 8.38 -0.14 -5.31
C ALA A 56 7.75 -1.04 -4.23
N LEU A 57 8.23 -2.28 -4.11
CA LEU A 57 7.78 -3.20 -3.09
C LEU A 57 8.05 -2.65 -1.68
N GLU A 58 9.29 -2.24 -1.41
CA GLU A 58 9.69 -1.78 -0.07
C GLU A 58 8.99 -0.47 0.32
N GLU A 59 8.81 0.46 -0.62
CA GLU A 59 8.00 1.68 -0.42
C GLU A 59 6.58 1.33 0.07
N PHE A 60 5.95 0.27 -0.47
CA PHE A 60 4.61 -0.14 -0.07
C PHE A 60 4.52 -1.06 1.14
N THR A 61 5.55 -1.83 1.47
CA THR A 61 5.39 -2.87 2.51
C THR A 61 6.39 -2.83 3.62
N ARG A 62 7.60 -2.29 3.44
CA ARG A 62 8.63 -2.32 4.50
C ARG A 62 8.28 -1.33 5.61
N TRP A 63 7.89 -1.81 6.79
CA TRP A 63 7.45 -0.93 7.88
C TRP A 63 8.56 -0.62 8.89
N THR A 64 9.62 -1.43 8.90
CA THR A 64 10.77 -1.27 9.81
C THR A 64 12.09 -1.32 9.05
N SER A 65 13.07 -0.56 9.55
CA SER A 65 14.47 -0.65 9.14
C SER A 65 15.21 -1.79 9.83
N ASP A 66 14.62 -2.39 10.87
CA ASP A 66 15.21 -3.52 11.58
C ASP A 66 15.22 -4.77 10.67
N ASP A 67 16.42 -5.10 10.19
CA ASP A 67 16.65 -6.26 9.34
C ASP A 67 16.56 -7.58 10.12
N GLU A 68 16.49 -7.56 11.45
CA GLU A 68 16.33 -8.75 12.30
C GLU A 68 14.86 -9.06 12.61
N ALA A 69 13.93 -8.13 12.39
CA ALA A 69 12.51 -8.36 12.60
C ALA A 69 11.99 -9.58 11.80
N ASP A 70 11.21 -10.45 12.44
CA ASP A 70 10.68 -11.68 11.84
C ASP A 70 9.76 -11.39 10.64
N SER A 71 8.98 -10.31 10.74
CA SER A 71 8.07 -9.84 9.70
C SER A 71 8.26 -8.35 9.43
N PRO A 72 9.31 -7.97 8.67
CA PRO A 72 9.65 -6.56 8.45
C PRO A 72 8.76 -5.87 7.41
N TYR A 73 7.77 -6.59 6.89
CA TYR A 73 6.85 -6.12 5.88
C TYR A 73 5.40 -6.16 6.39
N PHE A 74 4.55 -5.26 5.90
CA PHE A 74 3.15 -5.14 6.26
C PHE A 74 2.34 -4.70 5.02
N ASN A 75 1.21 -5.36 4.77
CA ASN A 75 0.24 -4.91 3.77
C ASN A 75 -0.96 -4.34 4.56
N PRO A 76 -1.29 -3.04 4.42
CA PRO A 76 -2.37 -2.42 5.19
C PRO A 76 -3.76 -2.58 4.57
N PHE A 77 -3.89 -3.16 3.36
CA PHE A 77 -5.12 -3.01 2.56
C PHE A 77 -6.16 -4.11 2.83
N GLY A 78 -7.31 -3.67 3.37
CA GLY A 78 -8.52 -4.46 3.57
C GLY A 78 -8.40 -5.54 4.64
N GLY A 79 -9.43 -6.38 4.77
CA GLY A 79 -9.51 -7.40 5.83
C GLY A 79 -8.45 -8.53 5.79
N GLN A 80 -7.49 -8.46 4.86
CA GLN A 80 -6.29 -9.32 4.84
C GLN A 80 -5.02 -8.55 5.19
N ALA A 81 -5.18 -7.36 5.80
CA ALA A 81 -4.07 -6.58 6.30
C ALA A 81 -3.26 -7.43 7.30
N GLY A 82 -1.94 -7.28 7.26
CA GLY A 82 -1.11 -8.08 8.12
C GLY A 82 0.37 -8.08 7.77
N PHE A 83 1.13 -8.51 8.78
CA PHE A 83 2.57 -8.66 8.69
C PHE A 83 2.98 -9.77 7.73
N LYS A 84 4.12 -9.59 7.07
CA LYS A 84 4.67 -10.50 6.08
C LYS A 84 6.14 -10.78 6.37
N SER A 85 6.52 -12.03 6.19
CA SER A 85 7.92 -12.47 6.35
C SER A 85 8.78 -11.99 5.19
N ARG A 86 10.12 -12.10 5.37
CA ARG A 86 11.11 -11.77 4.33
C ARG A 86 10.93 -12.55 3.03
N LYS A 87 10.40 -13.77 3.13
CA LYS A 87 10.10 -14.63 1.98
C LYS A 87 8.86 -14.18 1.20
N PHE A 88 7.90 -13.52 1.85
CA PHE A 88 6.59 -13.18 1.26
C PHE A 88 6.21 -11.71 1.43
N ARG A 89 7.12 -10.80 1.08
CA ARG A 89 7.11 -9.37 1.41
C ARG A 89 5.84 -8.54 1.10
N SER A 90 4.92 -9.02 0.26
CA SER A 90 3.57 -8.41 0.07
C SER A 90 2.42 -9.43 -0.01
N ASN A 91 2.76 -10.73 -0.12
CA ASN A 91 2.00 -11.93 -0.58
C ASN A 91 2.73 -12.69 -1.72
N GLY A 92 3.97 -12.29 -2.07
CA GLY A 92 4.71 -12.85 -3.20
C GLY A 92 4.30 -12.19 -4.51
N PRO A 93 4.57 -10.88 -4.69
CA PRO A 93 3.96 -10.06 -5.74
C PRO A 93 4.22 -10.60 -7.14
N SER A 94 5.40 -11.18 -7.39
CA SER A 94 5.69 -11.88 -8.63
C SER A 94 4.70 -13.04 -8.86
N ASN A 95 4.56 -13.97 -7.91
CA ASN A 95 3.61 -15.10 -8.01
C ASN A 95 2.15 -14.63 -8.11
N THR A 96 1.77 -13.63 -7.31
CA THR A 96 0.42 -13.05 -7.32
C THR A 96 0.09 -12.47 -8.69
N MET A 97 0.96 -11.60 -9.23
CA MET A 97 0.78 -11.00 -10.56
C MET A 97 0.82 -12.04 -11.67
N HIS A 98 1.63 -13.09 -11.54
CA HIS A 98 1.63 -14.21 -12.49
C HIS A 98 0.26 -14.91 -12.52
N GLY A 99 -0.38 -15.08 -11.37
CA GLY A 99 -1.73 -15.63 -11.25
C GLY A 99 -2.83 -14.74 -11.85
N TRP A 100 -2.52 -13.49 -12.21
CA TRP A 100 -3.47 -12.58 -12.86
C TRP A 100 -3.48 -12.70 -14.38
N ALA A 101 -2.48 -13.37 -14.98
CA ALA A 101 -2.35 -13.49 -16.43
C ALA A 101 -3.61 -14.02 -17.12
N THR A 102 -4.39 -14.87 -16.44
CA THR A 102 -5.61 -15.50 -16.97
C THR A 102 -6.90 -14.86 -16.45
N GLN A 103 -6.82 -13.87 -15.56
CA GLN A 103 -8.00 -13.26 -14.95
C GLN A 103 -8.59 -12.18 -15.85
N ALA A 104 -9.91 -12.20 -15.99
CA ALA A 104 -10.65 -11.09 -16.58
C ALA A 104 -10.36 -9.80 -15.78
N ASN A 105 -10.18 -8.69 -16.50
CA ASN A 105 -9.90 -7.37 -15.92
C ASN A 105 -8.61 -7.28 -15.08
N SER A 106 -7.61 -8.15 -15.33
CA SER A 106 -6.28 -7.93 -14.77
C SER A 106 -5.72 -6.58 -15.22
N PRO A 107 -5.21 -5.73 -14.30
CA PRO A 107 -4.63 -4.43 -14.64
C PRO A 107 -3.32 -4.54 -15.43
N PHE A 108 -2.72 -5.73 -15.45
CA PHE A 108 -1.47 -5.99 -16.13
C PHE A 108 -1.59 -7.12 -17.15
N GLU A 109 -0.93 -6.92 -18.28
CA GLU A 109 -0.53 -7.98 -19.18
C GLU A 109 0.77 -8.59 -18.66
N ILE A 110 0.82 -9.91 -18.54
CA ILE A 110 2.02 -10.63 -18.08
C ILE A 110 2.74 -11.17 -19.31
N LEU A 111 3.94 -10.66 -19.54
CA LEU A 111 4.75 -10.98 -20.70
C LEU A 111 5.70 -12.13 -20.37
N ASN A 112 5.82 -13.08 -21.30
CA ASN A 112 6.62 -14.29 -21.14
C ASN A 112 8.12 -14.05 -21.39
N THR A 113 8.70 -13.08 -20.67
CA THR A 113 10.14 -12.77 -20.66
C THR A 113 10.86 -13.50 -19.52
N ARG A 114 12.19 -13.42 -19.47
CA ARG A 114 13.00 -13.94 -18.36
C ARG A 114 13.92 -12.83 -17.82
N PRO A 115 13.68 -12.29 -16.61
CA PRO A 115 12.51 -12.50 -15.74
C PRO A 115 11.19 -12.05 -16.38
N LYS A 116 10.04 -12.52 -15.87
CA LYS A 116 8.72 -12.11 -16.39
C LYS A 116 8.50 -10.62 -16.19
N SER A 117 7.80 -10.03 -17.15
CA SER A 117 7.49 -8.60 -17.13
C SER A 117 6.00 -8.35 -17.08
N ILE A 118 5.65 -7.17 -16.59
CA ILE A 118 4.29 -6.64 -16.65
C ILE A 118 4.25 -5.45 -17.59
N LYS A 119 3.11 -5.26 -18.24
CA LYS A 119 2.74 -4.05 -18.97
C LYS A 119 1.35 -3.61 -18.53
N ARG A 120 1.12 -2.30 -18.37
CA ARG A 120 -0.20 -1.77 -17.98
C ARG A 120 -1.21 -2.05 -19.08
N ARG A 121 -2.37 -2.59 -18.69
CA ARG A 121 -3.56 -2.67 -19.56
C ARG A 121 -4.46 -1.48 -19.30
N THR A 122 -5.01 -0.92 -20.37
CA THR A 122 -6.12 0.05 -20.28
C THR A 122 -7.38 -0.68 -19.86
N LEU A 123 -7.95 -0.31 -18.72
CA LEU A 123 -9.21 -0.81 -18.19
C LEU A 123 -10.08 0.38 -17.84
N SER A 124 -11.40 0.24 -17.96
CA SER A 124 -12.29 1.24 -17.39
C SER A 124 -12.24 1.21 -15.86
N SER A 125 -12.60 2.32 -15.22
CA SER A 125 -12.73 2.40 -13.77
C SER A 125 -13.60 1.27 -13.19
N THR A 126 -14.71 0.90 -13.86
CA THR A 126 -15.57 -0.21 -13.47
C THR A 126 -14.86 -1.57 -13.49
N GLN A 127 -14.08 -1.85 -14.53
CA GLN A 127 -13.33 -3.11 -14.66
C GLN A 127 -12.25 -3.22 -13.59
N LEU A 128 -11.49 -2.13 -13.39
CA LEU A 128 -10.43 -2.07 -12.39
C LEU A 128 -10.99 -2.18 -10.98
N ARG A 129 -12.08 -1.47 -10.67
CA ARG A 129 -12.80 -1.54 -9.39
C ARG A 129 -13.29 -2.96 -9.11
N ALA A 130 -13.93 -3.62 -10.08
CA ALA A 130 -14.37 -5.01 -9.91
C ALA A 130 -13.20 -5.96 -9.61
N PHE A 131 -12.02 -5.66 -10.15
CA PHE A 131 -10.81 -6.41 -9.84
C PHE A 131 -10.32 -6.10 -8.41
N LEU A 132 -10.15 -4.84 -8.01
CA LEU A 132 -9.44 -4.45 -6.79
C LEU A 132 -10.31 -4.31 -5.53
N ILE A 133 -11.60 -4.03 -5.67
CA ILE A 133 -12.51 -3.68 -4.57
C ILE A 133 -13.52 -4.80 -4.31
N GLN A 134 -13.87 -5.02 -3.05
CA GLN A 134 -14.93 -5.95 -2.63
C GLN A 134 -16.30 -5.35 -2.93
N SER A 135 -17.03 -5.92 -3.89
CA SER A 135 -18.28 -5.34 -4.43
C SER A 135 -19.37 -5.08 -3.39
N ARG A 136 -19.41 -5.86 -2.30
CA ARG A 136 -20.42 -5.70 -1.22
C ARG A 136 -20.16 -4.48 -0.32
N ARG A 137 -19.00 -3.85 -0.43
CA ARG A 137 -18.55 -2.75 0.42
C ARG A 137 -17.98 -1.59 -0.41
N ASP A 138 -18.52 -1.37 -1.61
CA ASP A 138 -17.97 -0.40 -2.58
C ASP A 138 -17.97 1.07 -2.09
N ASN A 139 -18.79 1.40 -1.10
CA ASN A 139 -18.78 2.70 -0.43
C ASN A 139 -17.62 2.86 0.57
N ASP A 140 -17.00 1.75 0.99
CA ASP A 140 -15.89 1.71 1.94
C ASP A 140 -14.55 1.62 1.20
N ARG A 141 -14.40 2.21 0.01
CA ARG A 141 -13.10 2.25 -0.69
C ARG A 141 -12.04 2.89 0.21
N PRO A 142 -10.75 2.49 0.09
CA PRO A 142 -9.68 3.16 0.83
C PRO A 142 -9.66 4.65 0.47
N ARG A 143 -9.37 5.51 1.44
CA ARG A 143 -9.19 6.94 1.17
C ARG A 143 -7.83 7.18 0.55
N LEU A 144 -7.76 8.13 -0.39
CA LEU A 144 -6.51 8.47 -1.06
C LEU A 144 -5.44 8.96 -0.07
N ILE A 145 -5.84 9.79 0.90
CA ILE A 145 -4.95 10.29 1.94
C ILE A 145 -4.33 9.18 2.79
N ASP A 146 -5.10 8.18 3.20
CA ASP A 146 -4.58 7.11 4.06
C ASP A 146 -3.54 6.26 3.31
N ALA A 147 -3.77 6.01 2.02
CA ALA A 147 -2.78 5.34 1.16
C ALA A 147 -1.50 6.18 0.98
N ALA A 148 -1.64 7.50 0.84
CA ALA A 148 -0.51 8.43 0.73
C ALA A 148 0.29 8.52 2.05
N VAL A 149 -0.40 8.63 3.19
CA VAL A 149 0.21 8.60 4.53
C VAL A 149 1.00 7.32 4.73
N TRP A 150 0.42 6.17 4.38
CA TRP A 150 1.14 4.91 4.44
C TRP A 150 2.37 4.94 3.54
N PHE A 151 2.23 5.32 2.26
CA PHE A 151 3.35 5.34 1.31
C PHE A 151 4.52 6.23 1.77
N TYR A 152 4.23 7.39 2.35
CA TYR A 152 5.25 8.35 2.81
C TYR A 152 5.63 8.23 4.28
N ARG A 153 5.19 7.17 4.99
CA ARG A 153 5.41 6.97 6.44
C ARG A 153 6.86 7.13 6.93
N SER A 154 7.84 6.83 6.08
CA SER A 154 9.28 6.93 6.36
C SER A 154 10.01 7.95 5.49
N THR A 155 9.26 8.78 4.75
CA THR A 155 9.80 9.78 3.83
C THR A 155 9.93 11.12 4.53
N ASP A 156 11.07 11.79 4.34
CA ASP A 156 11.21 13.20 4.70
C ASP A 156 10.33 14.07 3.78
N LEU A 157 9.37 14.76 4.40
CA LEU A 157 8.39 15.61 3.74
C LEU A 157 8.79 17.09 3.73
N GLU A 158 9.99 17.44 4.20
CA GLU A 158 10.49 18.81 4.12
C GLU A 158 10.64 19.24 2.65
N GLY A 159 9.84 20.25 2.25
CA GLY A 159 9.94 20.91 0.97
C GLY A 159 11.23 21.74 0.85
N LYS A 160 11.58 22.15 -0.37
CA LYS A 160 12.79 22.96 -0.64
C LYS A 160 12.80 24.30 0.10
N ASP A 161 11.62 24.80 0.45
CA ASP A 161 11.36 26.03 1.20
C ASP A 161 11.12 25.77 2.70
N GLY A 162 11.30 24.54 3.18
CA GLY A 162 11.05 24.13 4.56
C GLY A 162 9.56 23.93 4.88
N THR A 163 8.66 24.01 3.89
CA THR A 163 7.23 23.74 4.08
C THR A 163 6.95 22.24 4.13
N THR A 164 5.78 21.89 4.65
CA THR A 164 5.28 20.51 4.64
C THR A 164 4.04 20.47 3.76
N PRO A 165 3.84 19.42 2.93
CA PRO A 165 2.61 19.27 2.18
C PRO A 165 1.40 19.23 3.11
N ASP A 166 0.36 19.98 2.76
CA ASP A 166 -0.98 19.72 3.27
C ASP A 166 -1.54 18.43 2.65
N ARG A 167 -2.77 18.06 3.04
CA ARG A 167 -3.45 16.88 2.51
C ARG A 167 -3.47 16.84 0.99
N SER A 168 -3.92 17.91 0.34
CA SER A 168 -4.11 17.96 -1.11
C SER A 168 -2.77 17.84 -1.84
N ALA A 169 -1.74 18.50 -1.31
CA ALA A 169 -0.38 18.39 -1.82
C ALA A 169 0.18 16.96 -1.65
N LEU A 170 -0.10 16.29 -0.53
CA LEU A 170 0.36 14.92 -0.27
C LEU A 170 -0.35 13.90 -1.19
N GLU A 171 -1.66 14.01 -1.35
CA GLU A 171 -2.46 13.21 -2.28
C GLU A 171 -1.99 13.43 -3.74
N GLY A 172 -1.81 14.68 -4.17
CA GLY A 172 -1.33 15.01 -5.51
C GLY A 172 0.08 14.49 -5.78
N ARG A 173 0.97 14.53 -4.78
CA ARG A 173 2.31 13.94 -4.86
C ARG A 173 2.22 12.42 -5.01
N PHE A 174 1.38 11.75 -4.22
CA PHE A 174 1.17 10.30 -4.30
C PHE A 174 0.67 9.87 -5.70
N VAL A 175 -0.35 10.56 -6.23
CA VAL A 175 -0.86 10.32 -7.59
C VAL A 175 0.25 10.46 -8.64
N THR A 176 1.06 11.51 -8.54
CA THR A 176 2.17 11.79 -9.47
C THR A 176 3.29 10.75 -9.39
N ASP A 177 3.64 10.33 -8.16
CA ASP A 177 4.72 9.38 -7.90
C ASP A 177 4.34 7.95 -8.32
N LEU A 178 3.05 7.61 -8.32
CA LEU A 178 2.57 6.32 -8.83
C LEU A 178 2.23 6.37 -10.33
N GLY A 179 1.98 7.56 -10.88
CA GLY A 179 1.48 7.72 -12.24
C GLY A 179 0.04 7.23 -12.39
N LEU A 180 -0.80 7.45 -11.37
CA LEU A 180 -2.23 7.11 -11.42
C LEU A 180 -2.97 8.12 -12.31
N ASP A 181 -3.91 7.63 -13.10
CA ASP A 181 -4.84 8.46 -13.85
C ASP A 181 -6.21 8.61 -13.13
N GLU A 182 -7.12 9.37 -13.73
CA GLU A 182 -8.46 9.59 -13.16
C GLU A 182 -9.29 8.30 -13.07
N ASP A 183 -9.10 7.36 -14.00
CA ASP A 183 -9.78 6.06 -13.97
C ASP A 183 -9.26 5.19 -12.82
N ASP A 184 -7.96 5.20 -12.56
CA ASP A 184 -7.33 4.55 -11.42
C ASP A 184 -7.86 5.11 -10.10
N ILE A 185 -7.84 6.44 -9.97
CA ILE A 185 -8.27 7.13 -8.75
C ILE A 185 -9.75 6.85 -8.49
N SER A 186 -10.60 7.09 -9.50
CA SER A 186 -12.04 6.87 -9.39
C SER A 186 -12.39 5.40 -9.16
N ALA A 187 -11.60 4.44 -9.64
CA ALA A 187 -11.85 3.02 -9.39
C ALA A 187 -11.55 2.60 -7.95
N VAL A 188 -10.48 3.14 -7.38
CA VAL A 188 -9.85 2.57 -6.18
C VAL A 188 -10.13 3.38 -4.93
N PHE A 189 -10.12 4.71 -5.03
CA PHE A 189 -10.06 5.56 -3.85
C PHE A 189 -11.37 6.29 -3.60
N ARG A 190 -11.55 6.71 -2.34
CA ARG A 190 -12.42 7.83 -1.98
C ARG A 190 -11.62 9.11 -1.90
N LEU A 191 -12.23 10.21 -2.30
CA LEU A 191 -11.66 11.56 -2.23
C LEU A 191 -12.21 12.34 -1.03
N SER A 192 -11.66 13.53 -0.78
CA SER A 192 -11.98 14.35 0.39
C SER A 192 -13.45 14.79 0.48
N ASP A 193 -14.14 14.87 -0.65
CA ASP A 193 -15.57 15.18 -0.73
C ASP A 193 -16.48 14.02 -0.30
N GLU A 194 -15.92 12.81 -0.19
CA GLU A 194 -16.60 11.61 0.33
C GLU A 194 -16.30 11.35 1.82
N ASP A 195 -15.53 12.22 2.48
CA ASP A 195 -15.14 12.05 3.88
C ASP A 195 -16.25 12.44 4.86
N THR A 196 -16.24 11.76 6.01
CA THR A 196 -17.13 11.97 7.16
C THR A 196 -16.41 12.71 8.29
N GLU A 197 -17.13 13.09 9.35
CA GLU A 197 -16.50 13.72 10.52
C GLU A 197 -15.48 12.81 11.23
N GLU A 198 -15.63 11.49 11.11
CA GLU A 198 -14.71 10.49 11.68
C GLU A 198 -13.41 10.34 10.85
N ASP A 199 -13.38 10.91 9.64
CA ASP A 199 -12.28 10.83 8.68
C ASP A 199 -11.27 12.00 8.82
N GLY A 200 -11.26 12.70 9.95
CA GLY A 200 -10.43 13.89 10.14
C GLY A 200 -8.93 13.63 9.90
N PHE A 201 -8.32 14.38 8.97
CA PHE A 201 -6.87 14.39 8.74
C PHE A 201 -6.24 15.55 9.52
N SER A 202 -5.31 15.25 10.43
CA SER A 202 -4.72 16.26 11.31
C SER A 202 -3.57 17.03 10.66
N GLY A 203 -2.83 16.38 9.75
CA GLY A 203 -1.63 16.93 9.14
C GLY A 203 -0.48 17.18 10.13
N GLU A 204 -0.52 16.58 11.32
CA GLU A 204 0.50 16.76 12.34
C GLU A 204 1.84 16.13 11.92
N ILE A 205 2.93 16.84 12.23
CA ILE A 205 4.30 16.47 11.86
C ILE A 205 5.15 16.27 13.11
N ALA A 206 5.92 15.18 13.13
CA ALA A 206 6.92 14.91 14.15
C ALA A 206 8.30 15.46 13.72
N GLY A 207 9.07 15.98 14.69
CA GLY A 207 10.42 16.49 14.49
C GLY A 207 11.53 15.42 14.37
N SER A 208 11.17 14.13 14.42
CA SER A 208 12.08 12.99 14.26
C SER A 208 11.29 11.72 13.87
N ALA A 209 11.92 10.78 13.17
CA ALA A 209 11.32 9.54 12.67
C ALA A 209 11.09 8.46 13.76
N GLU A 210 11.14 8.80 15.05
CA GLU A 210 11.11 7.81 16.13
C GLU A 210 9.71 7.23 16.41
N SER A 211 9.63 5.91 16.20
CA SER A 211 8.76 4.92 16.85
C SER A 211 7.36 4.62 16.25
N LEU A 212 7.36 4.01 15.06
CA LEU A 212 6.31 3.04 14.70
C LEU A 212 6.53 1.71 15.44
N ASN A 213 6.37 1.69 16.76
CA ASN A 213 6.18 0.43 17.50
C ASN A 213 4.69 0.07 17.43
N LEU A 214 4.28 -0.55 16.33
CA LEU A 214 3.01 -1.29 16.25
C LEU A 214 3.18 -2.55 17.10
N THR A 215 3.02 -2.44 18.42
CA THR A 215 3.00 -3.60 19.30
C THR A 215 1.82 -4.48 18.91
N SER A 216 2.13 -5.66 18.38
CA SER A 216 1.18 -6.72 18.12
C SER A 216 0.43 -7.07 19.40
N ASN A 217 -0.90 -6.95 19.37
CA ASN A 217 -1.75 -7.76 20.25
C ASN A 217 -1.57 -9.22 19.81
N THR A 218 -0.63 -9.91 20.44
CA THR A 218 -0.62 -11.37 20.47
C THR A 218 -1.89 -11.80 21.20
N PRO A 219 -2.74 -12.67 20.63
CA PRO A 219 -3.80 -13.29 21.42
C PRO A 219 -3.14 -14.13 22.51
N ASP A 220 -3.52 -13.88 23.76
CA ASP A 220 -3.15 -14.66 24.93
C ASP A 220 -3.29 -16.16 24.63
N GLU A 221 -2.17 -16.87 24.70
CA GLU A 221 -2.16 -18.31 24.92
C GLU A 221 -2.82 -18.58 26.27
N ALA A 222 -4.07 -19.04 26.26
CA ALA A 222 -4.64 -19.70 27.42
C ALA A 222 -3.98 -21.08 27.56
N ASP A 223 -2.88 -21.12 28.31
CA ASP A 223 -2.20 -22.33 28.76
C ASP A 223 -2.96 -22.99 29.92
N SER A 224 -2.99 -24.33 29.84
CA SER A 224 -3.03 -25.31 30.92
C SER A 224 -4.24 -25.42 31.87
N GLY A 225 -4.92 -26.57 31.75
CA GLY A 225 -4.79 -27.61 32.78
C GLY A 225 -5.96 -27.82 33.74
N SER A 226 -6.61 -29.00 33.64
CA SER A 226 -6.86 -29.80 34.84
C SER A 226 -6.99 -31.29 34.51
N GLU A 227 -6.25 -32.06 35.26
CA GLU A 227 -6.06 -33.51 35.28
C GLU A 227 -7.31 -34.36 35.53
N LEU A 228 -7.22 -35.61 35.04
CA LEU A 228 -7.58 -36.88 35.70
C LEU A 228 -8.71 -36.89 36.75
N SER A 229 -9.79 -37.59 36.42
CA SER A 229 -10.33 -38.75 37.18
C SER A 229 -11.31 -39.52 36.31
#